data_AF-A0A3Q8I226-F1
#
_entry.id   AF-A0A3Q8I226-F1
#
_cell.length_a   1.000
_cell.length_b   1.000
_cell.length_c   1.000
_cell.angle_alpha   90.00
_cell.angle_beta   90.00
_cell.angle_gamma   90.00
#
_symmetry.space_group_name_H-M   'P 1'
#
loop_
_entity.id
_entity.type
_entity.pdbx_description
1 polymer ?
#
loop_
_entity_poly.entity_id
_entity_poly.type
_entity_poly.pdbx_seq_one_letter_code
_entity_poly.pdbx_strand_id
1 'polypeptide(L)'
;MLPETPLPADSPDVALAVDLDGTLVRTDTLHENLLVLFKRAPWLLLLLPLWVLKGKAYFKAEVARRAGLDAAQLPYNEELLAFLHEEKARGRKLVLATAADQRIAQAVAAHLGIFAEVHASDGVVNLSGARKLAKLKAALGTFDYAGNDAVDLPLWRESRHIVVVHAPSGVLEKARGLGRHVHRVFEKPGVGPRVWVKALRVHQWAKNALVFVPVLAAHKAASPNLLAQAVLAFVAFSLCASSVYVLNDLLDLDADRRHPTKKKRPFAACSLPVSVGVVLAPVLLLAGAAVCLLLPPAFSALLATYYALTLAYSLRLKQVVMLDVLVLAGLYTVRIFGGSLAVGVPTSSWLLMFSMFLFLSLALVKRLSEVRRLRLSNETTAHGRGYLAQDYEQLASLGAAAGQVSVLVLALYITSKEVTVYYDHPERLWLLCPVMLYWVGRIWVLAHRGQVNEDPLVFALKDKVSYAVGLVSALVLWAAT
;
A
#
# COMPACT_ATOMS: atom_id res chain seq x y z
N MET A 1 -21.72 -18.04 7.97
CA MET A 1 -22.62 -18.30 9.10
C MET A 1 -23.87 -17.50 8.83
N LEU A 2 -25.00 -18.19 8.61
CA LEU A 2 -26.30 -17.56 8.47
C LEU A 2 -26.67 -16.93 9.83
N PRO A 3 -27.37 -15.79 9.88
CA PRO A 3 -27.79 -15.20 11.15
C PRO A 3 -28.72 -16.17 11.90
N GLU A 4 -28.40 -16.48 13.17
CA GLU A 4 -29.10 -17.44 14.03
C GLU A 4 -30.47 -16.96 14.53
N THR A 5 -31.01 -15.86 14.01
CA THR A 5 -32.32 -15.34 14.41
C THR A 5 -33.17 -15.03 13.18
N PRO A 6 -34.38 -15.62 13.04
CA PRO A 6 -35.33 -15.20 12.05
C PRO A 6 -35.61 -13.70 12.24
N LEU A 7 -35.49 -12.92 11.17
CA LEU A 7 -35.82 -11.49 11.20
C LEU A 7 -37.28 -11.32 11.68
N PRO A 8 -37.58 -10.33 12.53
CA PRO A 8 -38.96 -10.04 12.93
C PRO A 8 -39.83 -9.79 11.70
N ALA A 9 -41.12 -10.17 11.79
CA ALA A 9 -42.09 -10.04 10.71
C ALA A 9 -42.47 -8.56 10.48
N ASP A 10 -41.59 -7.81 9.80
CA ASP A 10 -41.89 -6.46 9.33
C ASP A 10 -42.86 -6.51 8.14
N SER A 11 -43.86 -5.64 8.13
CA SER A 11 -44.73 -5.47 6.95
C SER A 11 -43.90 -5.00 5.75
N PRO A 12 -43.91 -5.72 4.61
CA PRO A 12 -43.11 -5.38 3.42
C PRO A 12 -43.50 -4.04 2.76
N ASP A 13 -44.58 -3.40 3.23
CA ASP A 13 -45.16 -2.19 2.64
C ASP A 13 -44.33 -0.91 2.84
N VAL A 14 -43.44 -0.85 3.84
CA VAL A 14 -42.65 0.36 4.13
C VAL A 14 -41.28 0.32 3.49
N ALA A 15 -41.01 1.32 2.65
CA ALA A 15 -39.76 1.43 1.92
C ALA A 15 -38.54 1.57 2.86
N LEU A 16 -37.43 0.94 2.48
CA LEU A 16 -36.13 1.11 3.15
C LEU A 16 -35.24 2.01 2.29
N ALA A 17 -34.92 3.18 2.81
CA ALA A 17 -33.95 4.09 2.22
C ALA A 17 -32.54 3.78 2.74
N VAL A 18 -31.57 3.67 1.84
CA VAL A 18 -30.21 3.23 2.14
C VAL A 18 -29.21 4.29 1.70
N ASP A 19 -28.33 4.73 2.60
CA ASP A 19 -27.21 5.59 2.23
C ASP A 19 -26.08 4.84 1.49
N LEU A 20 -25.29 5.56 0.70
CA LEU A 20 -24.21 4.96 -0.07
C LEU A 20 -22.88 4.93 0.70
N ASP A 21 -22.37 6.09 1.10
CA ASP A 21 -20.98 6.27 1.51
C ASP A 21 -20.77 5.85 2.97
N GLY A 22 -19.94 4.83 3.19
CA GLY A 22 -19.73 4.22 4.50
C GLY A 22 -20.90 3.37 5.01
N THR A 23 -22.01 3.28 4.26
CA THR A 23 -23.18 2.42 4.54
C THR A 23 -23.23 1.25 3.56
N LEU A 24 -23.72 1.45 2.33
CA LEU A 24 -23.74 0.41 1.29
C LEU A 24 -22.34 0.06 0.80
N VAL A 25 -21.48 1.07 0.65
CA VAL A 25 -20.07 0.91 0.32
C VAL A 25 -19.25 1.26 1.55
N ARG A 26 -18.21 0.48 1.85
CA ARG A 26 -17.37 0.65 3.06
C ARG A 26 -16.43 1.85 3.02
N THR A 27 -16.48 2.63 1.96
CA THR A 27 -15.59 3.76 1.66
C THR A 27 -16.41 5.02 1.40
N ASP A 28 -15.72 6.13 1.23
CA ASP A 28 -16.30 7.37 0.74
C ASP A 28 -15.92 7.52 -0.74
N THR A 29 -16.94 7.51 -1.61
CA THR A 29 -16.77 7.56 -3.06
C THR A 29 -16.16 8.88 -3.53
N LEU A 30 -16.32 10.00 -2.82
CA LEU A 30 -15.68 11.27 -3.15
C LEU A 30 -14.17 11.20 -2.94
N HIS A 31 -13.72 10.63 -1.81
CA HIS A 31 -12.29 10.44 -1.54
C HIS A 31 -11.63 9.54 -2.60
N GLU A 32 -12.30 8.46 -3.03
CA GLU A 32 -11.76 7.58 -4.08
C GLU A 32 -11.71 8.26 -5.44
N ASN A 33 -12.77 8.99 -5.84
CA ASN A 33 -12.75 9.72 -7.10
C ASN A 33 -11.68 10.82 -7.10
N LEU A 34 -11.40 11.47 -5.97
CA LEU A 34 -10.29 12.43 -5.84
C LEU A 34 -8.92 11.76 -6.03
N LEU A 35 -8.72 10.54 -5.52
CA LEU A 35 -7.49 9.77 -5.77
C LEU A 35 -7.34 9.37 -7.24
N VAL A 36 -8.43 8.95 -7.88
CA VAL A 36 -8.42 8.64 -9.32
C VAL A 36 -8.08 9.89 -10.13
N LEU A 37 -8.64 11.05 -9.76
CA LEU A 37 -8.33 12.33 -10.38
C LEU A 37 -6.86 12.71 -10.18
N PHE A 38 -6.32 12.55 -8.96
CA PHE A 38 -4.91 12.77 -8.66
C PHE A 38 -3.99 11.88 -9.49
N LYS A 39 -4.36 10.61 -9.69
CA LYS A 39 -3.58 9.65 -10.51
C LYS A 39 -3.60 9.98 -12.00
N ARG A 40 -4.76 10.36 -12.55
CA ARG A 40 -4.95 10.58 -13.99
C ARG A 40 -4.58 11.98 -14.45
N ALA A 41 -4.94 12.99 -13.67
CA ALA A 41 -4.83 14.39 -14.04
C ALA A 41 -4.59 15.27 -12.80
N PRO A 42 -3.40 15.19 -12.18
CA PRO A 42 -3.10 15.90 -10.93
C PRO A 42 -3.21 17.43 -11.07
N TRP A 43 -3.00 17.99 -12.26
CA TRP A 43 -3.17 19.42 -12.53
C TRP A 43 -4.60 19.91 -12.30
N LEU A 44 -5.61 19.04 -12.44
CA LEU A 44 -7.00 19.40 -12.17
C LEU A 44 -7.29 19.62 -10.69
N LEU A 45 -6.40 19.16 -9.79
CA LEU A 45 -6.53 19.46 -8.36
C LEU A 45 -6.39 20.96 -8.05
N LEU A 46 -5.72 21.73 -8.92
CA LEU A 46 -5.63 23.18 -8.79
C LEU A 46 -6.99 23.88 -9.00
N LEU A 47 -7.94 23.21 -9.64
CA LEU A 47 -9.29 23.73 -9.87
C LEU A 47 -10.27 23.40 -8.74
N LEU A 48 -9.90 22.55 -7.78
CA LEU A 48 -10.78 22.17 -6.67
C LEU A 48 -11.30 23.39 -5.89
N PRO A 49 -10.49 24.41 -5.55
CA PRO A 49 -11.00 25.60 -4.86
C PRO A 49 -12.09 26.32 -5.66
N LEU A 50 -11.92 26.44 -6.99
CA LEU A 50 -12.91 27.06 -7.88
C LEU A 50 -14.22 26.25 -7.92
N TRP A 51 -14.13 24.93 -7.90
CA TRP A 51 -15.31 24.06 -7.87
C TRP A 51 -16.03 24.10 -6.52
N VAL A 52 -15.29 24.18 -5.41
CA VAL A 52 -15.85 24.34 -4.07
C VAL A 52 -16.58 25.68 -3.92
N LEU A 53 -16.02 26.76 -4.48
CA LEU A 53 -16.66 28.09 -4.50
C LEU A 53 -18.00 28.09 -5.24
N LYS A 54 -18.15 27.24 -6.27
CA LYS A 54 -19.41 27.01 -6.99
C LYS A 54 -20.39 26.10 -6.24
N GLY A 55 -20.02 25.60 -5.07
CA GLY A 55 -20.86 24.80 -4.18
C GLY A 55 -20.49 23.31 -4.12
N LYS A 56 -20.87 22.67 -3.00
CA LYS A 56 -20.52 21.25 -2.73
C LYS A 56 -21.07 20.27 -3.77
N ALA A 57 -22.27 20.53 -4.30
CA ALA A 57 -22.88 19.68 -5.32
C ALA A 57 -22.09 19.76 -6.63
N TYR A 58 -21.77 20.98 -7.06
CA TYR A 58 -20.95 21.23 -8.25
C TYR A 58 -19.56 20.57 -8.12
N PHE A 59 -18.91 20.73 -6.97
CA PHE A 59 -17.64 20.08 -6.66
C PHE A 59 -17.69 18.57 -6.84
N LYS A 60 -18.64 17.89 -6.17
CA LYS A 60 -18.81 16.44 -6.28
C LYS A 60 -19.08 16.00 -7.71
N ALA A 61 -19.91 16.76 -8.42
CA ALA A 61 -20.23 16.49 -9.81
C ALA A 61 -19.00 16.60 -10.72
N GLU A 62 -18.17 17.62 -10.53
CA GLU A 62 -17.03 17.85 -11.40
C GLU A 62 -15.90 16.82 -11.19
N VAL A 63 -15.77 16.33 -9.97
CA VAL A 63 -14.91 15.19 -9.59
C VAL A 63 -15.43 13.88 -10.19
N ALA A 64 -16.72 13.55 -9.95
CA ALA A 64 -17.33 12.32 -10.46
C ALA A 64 -17.27 12.22 -11.99
N ARG A 65 -17.42 13.36 -12.70
CA ARG A 65 -17.34 13.44 -14.17
C ARG A 65 -16.04 12.91 -14.75
N ARG A 66 -14.94 13.15 -14.04
CA ARG A 66 -13.58 12.96 -14.57
C ARG A 66 -12.92 11.69 -14.08
N ALA A 67 -13.27 11.27 -12.88
CA ALA A 67 -12.68 10.09 -12.27
C ALA A 67 -13.18 8.81 -12.95
N GLY A 68 -14.49 8.69 -13.22
CA GLY A 68 -15.07 7.54 -13.92
C GLY A 68 -14.85 6.24 -13.15
N LEU A 69 -15.35 6.20 -11.91
CA LEU A 69 -15.23 5.07 -11.00
C LEU A 69 -16.11 3.89 -11.46
N ASP A 70 -15.55 2.68 -11.41
CA ASP A 70 -16.26 1.43 -11.74
C ASP A 70 -17.06 0.93 -10.53
N ALA A 71 -18.39 0.98 -10.64
CA ALA A 71 -19.29 0.54 -9.57
C ALA A 71 -19.08 -0.92 -9.18
N ALA A 72 -18.71 -1.80 -10.13
CA ALA A 72 -18.53 -3.23 -9.85
C ALA A 72 -17.33 -3.54 -8.94
N GLN A 73 -16.41 -2.59 -8.77
CA GLN A 73 -15.19 -2.76 -7.98
C GLN A 73 -15.25 -2.02 -6.63
N LEU A 74 -16.40 -1.41 -6.32
CA LEU A 74 -16.60 -0.76 -5.04
C LEU A 74 -16.57 -1.78 -3.90
N PRO A 75 -15.99 -1.41 -2.74
CA PRO A 75 -15.90 -2.29 -1.58
C PRO A 75 -17.26 -2.32 -0.86
N TYR A 76 -18.21 -3.05 -1.42
CA TYR A 76 -19.55 -3.19 -0.84
C TYR A 76 -19.52 -3.79 0.57
N ASN A 77 -20.48 -3.39 1.40
CA ASN A 77 -20.72 -4.04 2.67
C ASN A 77 -21.51 -5.33 2.44
N GLU A 78 -20.81 -6.46 2.36
CA GLU A 78 -21.41 -7.77 2.04
C GLU A 78 -22.52 -8.18 3.02
N GLU A 79 -22.38 -7.88 4.32
CA GLU A 79 -23.39 -8.22 5.34
C GLU A 79 -24.67 -7.41 5.14
N LEU A 80 -24.53 -6.11 4.86
CA LEU A 80 -25.67 -5.25 4.54
C LEU A 80 -26.28 -5.65 3.20
N LEU A 81 -25.47 -5.94 2.19
CA LEU A 81 -25.94 -6.30 0.87
C LEU A 81 -26.77 -7.60 0.90
N ALA A 82 -26.32 -8.60 1.67
CA ALA A 82 -27.10 -9.82 1.92
C ALA A 82 -28.46 -9.50 2.56
N PHE A 83 -28.50 -8.64 3.59
CA PHE A 83 -29.75 -8.18 4.19
C PHE A 83 -30.66 -7.46 3.19
N LEU A 84 -30.12 -6.59 2.34
CA LEU A 84 -30.92 -5.88 1.33
C LEU A 84 -31.49 -6.85 0.28
N HIS A 85 -30.74 -7.88 -0.12
CA HIS A 85 -31.27 -8.91 -1.01
C HIS A 85 -32.42 -9.71 -0.37
N GLU A 86 -32.31 -10.06 0.91
CA GLU A 86 -33.38 -10.70 1.68
C GLU A 86 -34.64 -9.82 1.73
N GLU A 87 -34.49 -8.53 2.01
CA GLU A 87 -35.61 -7.57 2.06
C GLU A 87 -36.26 -7.38 0.69
N LYS A 88 -35.47 -7.30 -0.39
CA LYS A 88 -36.01 -7.26 -1.76
C LYS A 88 -36.79 -8.53 -2.09
N ALA A 89 -36.28 -9.70 -1.71
CA ALA A 89 -36.97 -10.97 -1.95
C ALA A 89 -38.32 -11.07 -1.22
N ARG A 90 -38.48 -10.35 -0.10
CA ARG A 90 -39.75 -10.18 0.63
C ARG A 90 -40.72 -9.18 -0.02
N GLY A 91 -40.34 -8.58 -1.15
CA GLY A 91 -41.14 -7.59 -1.87
C GLY A 91 -40.97 -6.16 -1.37
N ARG A 92 -40.04 -5.92 -0.43
CA ARG A 92 -39.83 -4.58 0.13
C ARG A 92 -39.22 -3.62 -0.88
N LYS A 93 -39.78 -2.42 -0.98
CA LYS A 93 -39.24 -1.34 -1.82
C LYS A 93 -37.93 -0.81 -1.23
N LEU A 94 -36.84 -0.91 -1.99
CA LEU A 94 -35.54 -0.35 -1.62
C LEU A 94 -35.25 0.95 -2.40
N VAL A 95 -34.75 1.97 -1.71
CA VAL A 95 -34.41 3.27 -2.31
C VAL A 95 -32.97 3.63 -1.95
N LEU A 96 -32.15 3.95 -2.95
CA LEU A 96 -30.79 4.46 -2.73
C LEU A 96 -30.85 5.97 -2.51
N ALA A 97 -30.49 6.46 -1.31
CA ALA A 97 -30.60 7.86 -0.93
C ALA A 97 -29.28 8.43 -0.40
N THR A 98 -28.52 9.11 -1.27
CA THR A 98 -27.13 9.49 -0.99
C THR A 98 -26.82 10.95 -1.28
N ALA A 99 -25.81 11.50 -0.59
CA ALA A 99 -25.22 12.79 -0.91
C ALA A 99 -24.14 12.70 -2.03
N ALA A 100 -23.80 11.50 -2.51
CA ALA A 100 -22.92 11.31 -3.65
C ALA A 100 -23.54 11.89 -4.94
N ASP A 101 -22.71 12.12 -5.95
CA ASP A 101 -23.18 12.55 -7.27
C ASP A 101 -24.06 11.46 -7.93
N GLN A 102 -25.09 11.90 -8.63
CA GLN A 102 -26.08 11.02 -9.27
C GLN A 102 -25.47 9.98 -10.21
N ARG A 103 -24.35 10.26 -10.90
CA ARG A 103 -23.73 9.28 -11.81
C ARG A 103 -23.20 8.08 -11.05
N ILE A 104 -22.62 8.31 -9.87
CA ILE A 104 -22.12 7.24 -9.00
C ILE A 104 -23.30 6.44 -8.47
N ALA A 105 -24.31 7.13 -7.93
CA ALA A 105 -25.49 6.49 -7.37
C ALA A 105 -26.25 5.64 -8.41
N GLN A 106 -26.44 6.17 -9.62
CA GLN A 106 -27.08 5.47 -10.73
C GLN A 106 -26.24 4.28 -11.21
N ALA A 107 -24.92 4.42 -11.33
CA ALA A 107 -24.05 3.31 -11.70
C ALA A 107 -24.11 2.17 -10.66
N VAL A 108 -24.12 2.50 -9.36
CA VAL A 108 -24.29 1.53 -8.28
C VAL A 108 -25.65 0.86 -8.32
N ALA A 109 -26.72 1.63 -8.50
CA ALA A 109 -28.08 1.10 -8.58
C ALA A 109 -28.26 0.17 -9.80
N ALA A 110 -27.71 0.55 -10.96
CA ALA A 110 -27.72 -0.26 -12.16
C ALA A 110 -26.90 -1.56 -11.99
N HIS A 111 -25.73 -1.47 -11.33
CA HIS A 111 -24.89 -2.63 -11.07
C HIS A 111 -25.56 -3.66 -10.15
N LEU A 112 -26.13 -3.22 -9.03
CA LEU A 112 -26.74 -4.11 -8.05
C LEU A 112 -28.15 -4.58 -8.47
N GLY A 113 -28.89 -3.75 -9.21
CA GLY A 113 -30.22 -4.08 -9.71
C GLY A 113 -31.28 -4.26 -8.61
N ILE A 114 -31.03 -3.80 -7.38
CA ILE A 114 -31.93 -4.00 -6.22
C ILE A 114 -32.76 -2.79 -5.82
N PHE A 115 -32.41 -1.59 -6.28
CA PHE A 115 -33.09 -0.35 -5.88
C PHE A 115 -34.18 0.01 -6.89
N ALA A 116 -35.38 0.31 -6.38
CA ALA A 116 -36.52 0.76 -7.18
C ALA A 116 -36.38 2.24 -7.57
N GLU A 117 -35.78 3.05 -6.69
CA GLU A 117 -35.56 4.48 -6.92
C GLU A 117 -34.19 4.92 -6.41
N VAL A 118 -33.67 5.99 -7.02
CA VAL A 118 -32.40 6.61 -6.64
C VAL A 118 -32.63 8.10 -6.39
N HIS A 119 -32.18 8.57 -5.23
CA HIS A 119 -32.13 9.98 -4.86
C HIS A 119 -30.68 10.34 -4.53
N ALA A 120 -30.11 11.26 -5.31
CA ALA A 120 -28.71 11.63 -5.23
C ALA A 120 -28.52 13.14 -5.41
N SER A 121 -27.29 13.63 -5.21
CA SER A 121 -26.94 15.02 -5.56
C SER A 121 -26.85 15.18 -7.08
N ASP A 122 -27.42 16.26 -7.61
CA ASP A 122 -27.58 16.51 -9.07
C ASP A 122 -26.61 17.56 -9.64
N GLY A 123 -25.62 17.97 -8.85
CA GLY A 123 -24.68 19.03 -9.21
C GLY A 123 -25.12 20.45 -8.83
N VAL A 124 -26.40 20.65 -8.49
CA VAL A 124 -26.96 21.91 -7.99
C VAL A 124 -27.31 21.78 -6.51
N VAL A 125 -28.04 20.73 -6.17
CA VAL A 125 -28.49 20.41 -4.82
C VAL A 125 -27.64 19.29 -4.24
N ASN A 126 -26.97 19.56 -3.11
CA ASN A 126 -26.30 18.53 -2.31
C ASN A 126 -27.32 17.86 -1.38
N LEU A 127 -27.64 16.59 -1.64
CA LEU A 127 -28.68 15.82 -0.96
C LEU A 127 -28.17 15.19 0.34
N SER A 128 -27.89 16.00 1.35
CA SER A 128 -27.46 15.56 2.69
C SER A 128 -28.35 16.10 3.81
N GLY A 129 -28.42 15.39 4.94
CA GLY A 129 -29.10 15.84 6.15
C GLY A 129 -30.55 16.26 5.90
N ALA A 130 -30.91 17.49 6.28
CA ALA A 130 -32.28 18.01 6.18
C ALA A 130 -32.87 17.97 4.76
N ARG A 131 -32.06 18.20 3.71
CA ARG A 131 -32.54 18.12 2.32
C ARG A 131 -32.87 16.70 1.90
N LYS A 132 -32.03 15.74 2.32
CA LYS A 132 -32.27 14.31 2.11
C LYS A 132 -33.55 13.87 2.83
N LEU A 133 -33.71 14.29 4.08
CA LEU A 133 -34.93 14.04 4.87
C LEU A 133 -36.19 14.59 4.18
N ALA A 134 -36.17 15.86 3.75
CA ALA A 134 -37.31 16.47 3.08
C ALA A 134 -37.68 15.73 1.78
N LYS A 135 -36.68 15.31 0.99
CA LYS A 135 -36.90 14.52 -0.23
C LYS A 135 -37.51 13.16 0.08
N LEU A 136 -37.01 12.44 1.09
CA LEU A 136 -37.52 11.13 1.50
C LEU A 136 -38.95 11.22 2.05
N LYS A 137 -39.25 12.22 2.88
CA LYS A 137 -40.63 12.47 3.34
C LYS A 137 -41.58 12.75 2.20
N ALA A 138 -41.18 13.57 1.23
CA ALA A 138 -42.00 13.89 0.08
C ALA A 138 -42.23 12.70 -0.87
N ALA A 139 -41.23 11.83 -1.03
CA ALA A 139 -41.30 10.70 -1.96
C ALA A 139 -41.92 9.43 -1.36
N LEU A 140 -41.69 9.16 -0.06
CA LEU A 140 -42.02 7.88 0.58
C LEU A 140 -43.03 8.04 1.72
N GLY A 141 -43.24 9.24 2.26
CA GLY A 141 -44.03 9.44 3.48
C GLY A 141 -43.36 8.79 4.69
N THR A 142 -43.80 7.57 5.02
CA THR A 142 -43.18 6.75 6.08
C THR A 142 -42.10 5.85 5.48
N PHE A 143 -40.92 5.82 6.10
CA PHE A 143 -39.79 5.03 5.62
C PHE A 143 -38.93 4.53 6.78
N ASP A 144 -38.16 3.48 6.52
CA ASP A 144 -37.04 3.05 7.37
C ASP A 144 -35.73 3.52 6.74
N TYR A 145 -34.68 3.71 7.55
CA TYR A 145 -33.43 4.29 7.05
C TYR A 145 -32.18 3.55 7.55
N ALA A 146 -31.33 3.17 6.58
CA ALA A 146 -30.00 2.64 6.81
C ALA A 146 -28.94 3.74 6.59
N GLY A 147 -28.13 4.00 7.62
CA GLY A 147 -27.07 5.02 7.61
C GLY A 147 -25.95 4.70 8.58
N ASN A 148 -24.96 5.59 8.68
CA ASN A 148 -23.72 5.32 9.41
C ASN A 148 -23.17 6.51 10.23
N ASP A 149 -23.65 7.74 10.03
CA ASP A 149 -22.98 8.93 10.57
C ASP A 149 -23.94 9.88 11.30
N ALA A 150 -23.40 10.85 12.04
CA ALA A 150 -24.16 11.82 12.82
C ALA A 150 -25.11 12.68 11.95
N VAL A 151 -24.80 12.86 10.66
CA VAL A 151 -25.67 13.56 9.70
C VAL A 151 -27.00 12.81 9.45
N ASP A 152 -27.04 11.52 9.79
CA ASP A 152 -28.22 10.66 9.66
C ASP A 152 -29.14 10.71 10.89
N LEU A 153 -28.72 11.30 12.02
CA LEU A 153 -29.54 11.41 13.23
C LEU A 153 -30.93 12.05 12.98
N PRO A 154 -31.07 13.13 12.18
CA PRO A 154 -32.38 13.67 11.85
C PRO A 154 -33.23 12.72 10.98
N LEU A 155 -32.59 11.91 10.13
CA LEU A 155 -33.30 10.91 9.32
C LEU A 155 -33.80 9.76 10.19
N TRP A 156 -32.96 9.26 11.09
CA TRP A 156 -33.32 8.22 12.05
C TRP A 156 -34.45 8.64 13.00
N ARG A 157 -34.48 9.90 13.43
CA ARG A 157 -35.56 10.43 14.27
C ARG A 157 -36.94 10.37 13.60
N GLU A 158 -36.97 10.55 12.28
CA GLU A 158 -38.19 10.59 11.48
C GLU A 158 -38.51 9.25 10.80
N SER A 159 -37.56 8.31 10.77
CA SER A 159 -37.80 6.96 10.28
C SER A 159 -38.59 6.12 11.28
N ARG A 160 -39.35 5.14 10.78
CA ARG A 160 -40.06 4.17 11.63
C ARG A 160 -39.05 3.23 12.30
N HIS A 161 -38.17 2.58 11.52
CA HIS A 161 -37.06 1.76 12.02
C HIS A 161 -35.69 2.31 11.60
N ILE A 162 -34.74 2.17 12.52
CA ILE A 162 -33.34 2.55 12.35
C ILE A 162 -32.52 1.30 11.99
N VAL A 163 -31.76 1.39 10.91
CA VAL A 163 -30.68 0.44 10.60
C VAL A 163 -29.35 1.18 10.70
N VAL A 164 -28.51 0.76 11.65
CA VAL A 164 -27.19 1.38 11.88
C VAL A 164 -26.12 0.52 11.23
N VAL A 165 -25.29 1.13 10.38
CA VAL A 165 -24.25 0.42 9.62
C VAL A 165 -22.90 1.03 9.92
N HIS A 166 -21.97 0.26 10.50
CA HIS A 166 -20.58 0.68 10.75
C HIS A 166 -20.40 2.05 11.44
N ALA A 167 -21.40 2.49 12.20
CA ALA A 167 -21.37 3.81 12.85
C ALA A 167 -20.36 3.85 14.00
N PRO A 168 -19.73 5.00 14.28
CA PRO A 168 -18.95 5.19 15.49
C PRO A 168 -19.79 4.94 16.75
N SER A 169 -19.19 4.45 17.84
CA SER A 169 -19.92 4.09 19.07
C SER A 169 -20.78 5.23 19.61
N GLY A 170 -20.27 6.47 19.61
CA GLY A 170 -21.04 7.64 20.05
C GLY A 170 -22.21 8.01 19.13
N VAL A 171 -22.20 7.60 17.87
CA VAL A 171 -23.34 7.76 16.95
C VAL A 171 -24.39 6.67 17.20
N LEU A 172 -23.95 5.42 17.43
CA LEU A 172 -24.84 4.32 17.80
C LEU A 172 -25.58 4.59 19.12
N GLU A 173 -24.89 5.12 20.13
CA GLU A 173 -25.51 5.51 21.40
C GLU A 173 -26.57 6.60 21.19
N LYS A 174 -26.25 7.64 20.39
CA LYS A 174 -27.22 8.68 20.05
C LYS A 174 -28.42 8.12 19.29
N ALA A 175 -28.21 7.19 18.36
CA ALA A 175 -29.30 6.55 17.62
C ALA A 175 -30.23 5.76 18.55
N ARG A 176 -29.69 5.00 19.50
CA ARG A 176 -30.47 4.30 20.55
C ARG A 176 -31.25 5.27 21.43
N GLY A 177 -30.71 6.47 21.67
CA GLY A 177 -31.36 7.54 22.44
C GLY A 177 -32.48 8.30 21.72
N LEU A 178 -32.77 8.03 20.44
CA LEU A 178 -33.81 8.76 19.68
C LEU A 178 -35.24 8.32 19.98
N GLY A 179 -35.45 7.30 20.82
CA GLY A 179 -36.78 6.76 21.11
C GLY A 179 -37.43 6.05 19.92
N ARG A 180 -36.62 5.60 18.95
CA ARG A 180 -37.03 4.82 17.77
C ARG A 180 -36.46 3.40 17.84
N HIS A 181 -37.15 2.44 17.23
CA HIS A 181 -36.71 1.05 17.24
C HIS A 181 -35.48 0.87 16.34
N VAL A 182 -34.37 0.46 16.95
CA VAL A 182 -33.14 0.07 16.24
C VAL A 182 -33.30 -1.37 15.79
N HIS A 183 -33.74 -1.56 14.55
CA HIS A 183 -34.07 -2.87 14.00
C HIS A 183 -32.83 -3.73 13.77
N ARG A 184 -31.73 -3.14 13.26
CA ARG A 184 -30.48 -3.87 12.99
C ARG A 184 -29.26 -2.99 13.15
N VAL A 185 -28.18 -3.58 13.67
CA VAL A 185 -26.87 -2.94 13.81
C VAL A 185 -25.82 -3.82 13.13
N PHE A 186 -25.07 -3.24 12.19
CA PHE A 186 -23.89 -3.86 11.60
C PHE A 186 -22.65 -3.22 12.23
N GLU A 187 -21.91 -3.98 13.03
CA GLU A 187 -20.81 -3.44 13.82
C GLU A 187 -19.58 -3.12 12.96
N LYS A 188 -18.91 -2.01 13.24
CA LYS A 188 -17.65 -1.67 12.56
C LYS A 188 -16.52 -2.54 13.11
N PRO A 189 -15.77 -3.27 12.26
CA PRO A 189 -14.60 -4.02 12.73
C PRO A 189 -13.58 -3.10 13.39
N GLY A 190 -13.09 -3.49 14.57
CA GLY A 190 -12.06 -2.75 15.29
C GLY A 190 -10.74 -2.67 14.51
N VAL A 191 -10.07 -1.52 14.57
CA VAL A 191 -8.75 -1.32 13.95
C VAL A 191 -7.66 -1.63 14.98
N GLY A 192 -7.15 -2.86 14.95
CA GLY A 192 -6.04 -3.26 15.82
C GLY A 192 -4.67 -2.72 15.37
N PRO A 193 -3.64 -2.74 16.24
CA PRO A 193 -2.28 -2.26 15.92
C PRO A 193 -1.65 -3.01 14.74
N ARG A 194 -2.03 -4.27 14.52
CA ARG A 194 -1.59 -5.08 13.37
C ARG A 194 -1.96 -4.44 12.03
N VAL A 195 -3.09 -3.72 11.96
CA VAL A 195 -3.52 -3.03 10.74
C VAL A 195 -2.56 -1.89 10.39
N TRP A 196 -2.14 -1.13 11.40
CA TRP A 196 -1.16 -0.04 11.24
C TRP A 196 0.23 -0.56 10.85
N VAL A 197 0.72 -1.60 11.52
CA VAL A 197 1.99 -2.27 11.16
C VAL A 197 1.98 -2.74 9.71
N LYS A 198 0.83 -3.25 9.24
CA LYS A 198 0.62 -3.66 7.85
C LYS A 198 0.57 -2.47 6.89
N ALA A 199 -0.09 -1.37 7.27
CA ALA A 199 -0.21 -0.15 6.47
C ALA A 199 1.14 0.55 6.28
N LEU A 200 1.93 0.66 7.34
CA LEU A 200 3.30 1.19 7.30
C LEU A 200 4.30 0.22 6.65
N ARG A 201 3.90 -1.03 6.43
CA ARG A 201 4.73 -2.11 5.90
C ARG A 201 6.06 -2.26 6.65
N VAL A 202 6.01 -2.30 7.98
CA VAL A 202 7.20 -2.39 8.86
C VAL A 202 8.14 -3.55 8.48
N HIS A 203 7.60 -4.67 8.00
CA HIS A 203 8.38 -5.80 7.48
C HIS A 203 9.33 -5.42 6.32
N GLN A 204 9.05 -4.36 5.55
CA GLN A 204 9.92 -3.85 4.49
C GLN A 204 11.08 -2.99 5.02
N TRP A 205 11.03 -2.55 6.28
CA TRP A 205 12.11 -1.77 6.90
C TRP A 205 13.40 -2.57 7.01
N ALA A 206 13.32 -3.90 6.99
CA ALA A 206 14.49 -4.77 6.92
C ALA A 206 15.45 -4.42 5.75
N LYS A 207 14.93 -3.88 4.64
CA LYS A 207 15.75 -3.41 3.51
C LYS A 207 16.60 -2.19 3.86
N ASN A 208 16.15 -1.38 4.80
CA ASN A 208 16.87 -0.21 5.28
C ASN A 208 17.96 -0.59 6.29
N ALA A 209 18.01 -1.85 6.76
CA ALA A 209 19.12 -2.33 7.58
C ALA A 209 20.47 -2.25 6.84
N LEU A 210 20.47 -2.15 5.50
CA LEU A 210 21.65 -1.88 4.69
C LEU A 210 22.38 -0.57 5.06
N VAL A 211 21.69 0.38 5.71
CA VAL A 211 22.27 1.62 6.23
C VAL A 211 23.34 1.36 7.30
N PHE A 212 23.31 0.21 7.98
CA PHE A 212 24.31 -0.15 9.00
C PHE A 212 25.60 -0.74 8.40
N VAL A 213 25.59 -1.16 7.13
CA VAL A 213 26.73 -1.83 6.49
C VAL A 213 28.04 -1.02 6.59
N PRO A 214 28.07 0.31 6.35
CA PRO A 214 29.30 1.10 6.45
C PRO A 214 29.93 1.13 7.86
N VAL A 215 29.10 1.20 8.91
CA VAL A 215 29.58 1.19 10.30
C VAL A 215 30.23 -0.14 10.65
N LEU A 216 29.61 -1.24 10.19
CA LEU A 216 30.11 -2.59 10.39
C LEU A 216 31.40 -2.82 9.60
N ALA A 217 31.43 -2.43 8.32
CA ALA A 217 32.59 -2.58 7.45
C ALA A 217 33.81 -1.78 7.92
N ALA A 218 33.59 -0.65 8.60
CA ALA A 218 34.66 0.16 9.17
C ALA A 218 35.07 -0.27 10.60
N HIS A 219 34.51 -1.35 11.14
CA HIS A 219 34.75 -1.81 12.52
C HIS A 219 34.43 -0.78 13.61
N LYS A 220 33.53 0.18 13.33
CA LYS A 220 33.16 1.28 14.25
C LYS A 220 31.82 1.07 14.96
N ALA A 221 31.30 -0.15 14.95
CA ALA A 221 30.02 -0.49 15.57
C ALA A 221 29.99 -0.30 17.10
N ALA A 222 31.16 -0.33 17.75
CA ALA A 222 31.28 -0.09 19.19
C ALA A 222 31.12 1.39 19.58
N SER A 223 31.16 2.33 18.63
CA SER A 223 31.01 3.77 18.90
C SER A 223 29.53 4.14 19.05
N PRO A 224 29.05 4.53 20.25
CA PRO A 224 27.62 4.80 20.48
C PRO A 224 27.08 5.93 19.61
N ASN A 225 27.88 6.97 19.36
CA ASN A 225 27.51 8.11 18.54
C ASN A 225 27.27 7.71 17.06
N LEU A 226 28.16 6.91 16.49
CA LEU A 226 28.05 6.44 15.10
C LEU A 226 26.88 5.49 14.93
N LEU A 227 26.65 4.62 15.92
CA LEU A 227 25.47 3.75 15.94
C LEU A 227 24.18 4.56 16.04
N ALA A 228 24.12 5.60 16.87
CA ALA A 228 22.97 6.49 16.98
C ALA A 228 22.66 7.19 15.64
N GLN A 229 23.69 7.70 14.95
CA GLN A 229 23.52 8.30 13.61
C GLN A 229 23.01 7.28 12.58
N ALA A 230 23.51 6.05 12.59
CA ALA A 230 23.02 4.99 11.72
C ALA A 230 21.56 4.61 12.02
N VAL A 231 21.16 4.58 13.30
CA VAL A 231 19.77 4.36 13.73
C VAL A 231 18.87 5.51 13.25
N LEU A 232 19.29 6.76 13.40
CA LEU A 232 18.53 7.91 12.88
C LEU A 232 18.35 7.82 11.36
N ALA A 233 19.40 7.46 10.62
CA ALA A 233 19.33 7.25 9.18
C ALA A 233 18.38 6.10 8.81
N PHE A 234 18.44 4.98 9.55
CA PHE A 234 17.50 3.86 9.38
C PHE A 234 16.05 4.29 9.59
N VAL A 235 15.77 5.08 10.62
CA VAL A 235 14.42 5.61 10.90
C VAL A 235 13.98 6.55 9.78
N ALA A 236 14.84 7.49 9.35
CA ALA A 236 14.53 8.42 8.25
C ALA A 236 14.18 7.67 6.95
N PHE A 237 15.01 6.71 6.53
CA PHE A 237 14.72 5.85 5.37
C PHE A 237 13.42 5.05 5.53
N SER A 238 13.11 4.59 6.74
CA SER A 238 11.92 3.78 7.02
C SER A 238 10.63 4.60 7.00
N LEU A 239 10.66 5.81 7.54
CA LEU A 239 9.56 6.76 7.46
C LEU A 239 9.30 7.20 6.01
N CYS A 240 10.35 7.58 5.27
CA CYS A 240 10.24 7.92 3.85
C CYS A 240 9.73 6.73 3.00
N ALA A 241 10.22 5.52 3.23
CA ALA A 241 9.73 4.33 2.53
C ALA A 241 8.25 4.05 2.85
N SER A 242 7.85 4.19 4.12
CA SER A 242 6.45 4.00 4.55
C SER A 242 5.53 5.03 3.90
N SER A 243 5.97 6.30 3.79
CA SER A 243 5.25 7.35 3.07
C SER A 243 4.98 6.96 1.61
N VAL A 244 6.01 6.52 0.88
CA VAL A 244 5.85 6.06 -0.51
C VAL A 244 4.94 4.83 -0.60
N TYR A 245 5.04 3.89 0.33
CA TYR A 245 4.19 2.70 0.33
C TYR A 245 2.72 3.02 0.58
N VAL A 246 2.42 3.91 1.52
CA VAL A 246 1.05 4.39 1.77
C VAL A 246 0.52 5.10 0.53
N LEU A 247 1.29 6.03 -0.06
CA LEU A 247 0.89 6.72 -1.28
C LEU A 247 0.60 5.75 -2.43
N ASN A 248 1.46 4.75 -2.63
CA ASN A 248 1.26 3.73 -3.65
C ASN A 248 0.01 2.88 -3.40
N ASP A 249 -0.26 2.50 -2.14
CA ASP A 249 -1.46 1.73 -1.79
C ASP A 249 -2.76 2.53 -2.04
N LEU A 250 -2.71 3.87 -1.94
CA LEU A 250 -3.82 4.75 -2.30
C LEU A 250 -3.98 4.88 -3.82
N LEU A 251 -2.87 5.03 -4.55
CA LEU A 251 -2.91 5.17 -6.01
C LEU A 251 -3.33 3.86 -6.70
N ASP A 252 -3.04 2.70 -6.12
CA ASP A 252 -3.29 1.40 -6.71
C ASP A 252 -4.52 0.67 -6.10
N LEU A 253 -5.43 1.39 -5.42
CA LEU A 253 -6.63 0.81 -4.77
C LEU A 253 -7.40 -0.17 -5.68
N ASP A 254 -7.79 0.25 -6.88
CA ASP A 254 -8.55 -0.59 -7.82
C ASP A 254 -7.77 -1.84 -8.24
N ALA A 255 -6.47 -1.69 -8.50
CA ALA A 255 -5.61 -2.81 -8.89
C ALA A 255 -5.37 -3.78 -7.72
N ASP A 256 -5.25 -3.24 -6.51
CA ASP A 256 -5.06 -4.02 -5.30
C ASP A 256 -6.30 -4.83 -4.94
N ARG A 257 -7.51 -4.26 -5.12
CA ARG A 257 -8.80 -4.97 -4.89
C ARG A 257 -8.98 -6.19 -5.81
N ARG A 258 -8.54 -6.09 -7.07
CA ARG A 258 -8.59 -7.21 -8.03
C ARG A 258 -7.57 -8.31 -7.75
N HIS A 259 -6.51 -8.01 -6.99
CA HIS A 259 -5.40 -8.94 -6.83
C HIS A 259 -5.66 -9.93 -5.67
N PRO A 260 -5.39 -11.25 -5.85
CA PRO A 260 -5.74 -12.30 -4.87
C PRO A 260 -5.24 -12.06 -3.44
N THR A 261 -3.98 -11.62 -3.29
CA THR A 261 -3.38 -11.32 -1.99
C THR A 261 -3.43 -9.84 -1.59
N LYS A 262 -3.27 -8.89 -2.53
CA LYS A 262 -3.23 -7.45 -2.23
C LYS A 262 -4.60 -6.86 -1.87
N LYS A 263 -5.71 -7.54 -2.19
CA LYS A 263 -7.05 -7.14 -1.73
C LYS A 263 -7.19 -7.07 -0.22
N LYS A 264 -6.31 -7.78 0.51
CA LYS A 264 -6.22 -7.76 1.98
C LYS A 264 -5.43 -6.56 2.53
N ARG A 265 -4.89 -5.67 1.69
CA ARG A 265 -4.16 -4.48 2.16
C ARG A 265 -5.11 -3.54 2.91
N PRO A 266 -4.63 -2.78 3.90
CA PRO A 266 -5.52 -2.04 4.79
C PRO A 266 -6.49 -1.06 4.12
N PHE A 267 -6.02 -0.32 3.12
CA PHE A 267 -6.84 0.63 2.36
C PHE A 267 -7.74 -0.07 1.34
N ALA A 268 -7.22 -1.05 0.59
CA ALA A 268 -8.01 -1.83 -0.38
C ALA A 268 -9.17 -2.61 0.28
N ALA A 269 -8.93 -3.15 1.48
CA ALA A 269 -9.92 -3.88 2.29
C ALA A 269 -10.83 -2.96 3.12
N CYS A 270 -10.69 -1.64 3.01
CA CYS A 270 -11.44 -0.64 3.79
C CYS A 270 -11.39 -0.88 5.31
N SER A 271 -10.23 -1.36 5.80
CA SER A 271 -9.94 -1.43 7.24
C SER A 271 -9.35 -0.12 7.77
N LEU A 272 -8.70 0.66 6.90
CA LEU A 272 -8.33 2.05 7.15
C LEU A 272 -9.03 2.94 6.11
N PRO A 273 -9.61 4.08 6.51
CA PRO A 273 -10.17 5.05 5.58
C PRO A 273 -9.11 5.61 4.63
N VAL A 274 -9.54 5.93 3.41
CA VAL A 274 -8.68 6.58 2.40
C VAL A 274 -8.15 7.93 2.90
N SER A 275 -8.98 8.73 3.57
CA SER A 275 -8.61 10.04 4.14
C SER A 275 -7.44 9.94 5.12
N VAL A 276 -7.40 8.89 5.94
CA VAL A 276 -6.29 8.62 6.87
C VAL A 276 -4.99 8.40 6.09
N GLY A 277 -5.02 7.64 5.00
CA GLY A 277 -3.84 7.42 4.16
C GLY A 277 -3.32 8.71 3.52
N VAL A 278 -4.23 9.55 3.02
CA VAL A 278 -3.89 10.84 2.38
C VAL A 278 -3.17 11.78 3.36
N VAL A 279 -3.53 11.76 4.64
CA VAL A 279 -2.84 12.54 5.69
C VAL A 279 -1.56 11.82 6.17
N LEU A 280 -1.60 10.50 6.31
CA LEU A 280 -0.48 9.71 6.83
C LEU A 280 0.76 9.79 5.93
N ALA A 281 0.60 9.74 4.60
CA ALA A 281 1.72 9.80 3.68
C ALA A 281 2.58 11.08 3.84
N PRO A 282 2.03 12.31 3.79
CA PRO A 282 2.82 13.53 4.02
C PRO A 282 3.32 13.65 5.46
N VAL A 283 2.55 13.22 6.47
CA VAL A 283 3.02 13.22 7.87
C VAL A 283 4.27 12.36 8.05
N LEU A 284 4.30 11.15 7.46
CA LEU A 284 5.48 10.28 7.49
C LEU A 284 6.67 10.90 6.76
N LEU A 285 6.43 11.58 5.64
CA LEU A 285 7.49 12.29 4.90
C LEU A 285 8.07 13.43 5.74
N LEU A 286 7.22 14.25 6.35
CA LEU A 286 7.63 15.36 7.22
C LEU A 286 8.36 14.85 8.46
N ALA A 287 7.91 13.76 9.06
CA ALA A 287 8.60 13.12 10.18
C ALA A 287 9.99 12.60 9.76
N GLY A 288 10.10 11.96 8.59
CA GLY A 288 11.39 11.55 8.03
C GLY A 288 12.32 12.74 7.77
N ALA A 289 11.79 13.84 7.23
CA ALA A 289 12.54 15.08 7.00
C ALA A 289 12.98 15.74 8.32
N ALA A 290 12.14 15.70 9.36
CA ALA A 290 12.50 16.21 10.69
C ALA A 290 13.66 15.43 11.31
N VAL A 291 13.68 14.09 11.15
CA VAL A 291 14.83 13.26 11.58
C VAL A 291 16.10 13.64 10.82
N CYS A 292 16.00 14.05 9.55
CA CYS A 292 17.15 14.48 8.76
C CYS A 292 17.80 15.77 9.27
N LEU A 293 17.10 16.58 10.07
CA LEU A 293 17.70 17.77 10.71
C LEU A 293 18.78 17.40 11.72
N LEU A 294 18.80 16.16 12.18
CA LEU A 294 19.80 15.61 13.11
C LEU A 294 20.96 14.91 12.38
N LEU A 295 20.96 14.92 11.04
CA LEU A 295 21.93 14.22 10.19
C LEU A 295 22.64 15.22 9.26
N PRO A 296 23.82 14.85 8.70
CA PRO A 296 24.54 15.73 7.78
C PRO A 296 23.70 16.14 6.56
N PRO A 297 23.81 17.38 6.04
CA PRO A 297 23.01 17.85 4.90
C PRO A 297 23.14 16.99 3.64
N ALA A 298 24.31 16.38 3.42
CA ALA A 298 24.55 15.45 2.32
C ALA A 298 23.63 14.21 2.39
N PHE A 299 23.33 13.72 3.59
CA PHE A 299 22.37 12.64 3.79
C PHE A 299 20.96 13.07 3.37
N SER A 300 20.53 14.28 3.76
CA SER A 300 19.22 14.82 3.42
C SER A 300 19.01 14.94 1.91
N ALA A 301 20.03 15.44 1.19
CA ALA A 301 20.02 15.51 -0.26
C ALA A 301 19.87 14.11 -0.90
N LEU A 302 20.65 13.13 -0.41
CA LEU A 302 20.57 11.76 -0.88
C LEU A 302 19.21 11.11 -0.59
N LEU A 303 18.64 11.33 0.60
CA LEU A 303 17.32 10.81 0.95
C LEU A 303 16.22 11.43 0.07
N ALA A 304 16.33 12.72 -0.26
CA ALA A 304 15.43 13.38 -1.21
C ALA A 304 15.54 12.76 -2.61
N THR A 305 16.76 12.52 -3.11
CA THR A 305 16.98 11.81 -4.39
C THR A 305 16.42 10.39 -4.34
N TYR A 306 16.65 9.65 -3.25
CA TYR A 306 16.09 8.32 -3.05
C TYR A 306 14.55 8.33 -3.09
N TYR A 307 13.92 9.31 -2.41
CA TYR A 307 12.47 9.45 -2.38
C TYR A 307 11.91 9.75 -3.78
N ALA A 308 12.51 10.72 -4.48
CA ALA A 308 12.15 11.07 -5.85
C ALA A 308 12.30 9.87 -6.81
N LEU A 309 13.41 9.13 -6.72
CA LEU A 309 13.65 7.94 -7.53
C LEU A 309 12.65 6.82 -7.22
N THR A 310 12.27 6.64 -5.95
CA THR A 310 11.27 5.63 -5.55
C THR A 310 9.87 5.99 -6.05
N LEU A 311 9.52 7.28 -6.06
CA LEU A 311 8.27 7.76 -6.68
C LEU A 311 8.30 7.57 -8.20
N ALA A 312 9.36 8.03 -8.88
CA ALA A 312 9.52 7.87 -10.32
C ALA A 312 9.45 6.39 -10.74
N TYR A 313 10.10 5.51 -9.95
CA TYR A 313 10.00 4.07 -10.11
C TYR A 313 8.56 3.56 -10.05
N SER A 314 7.83 3.98 -9.02
CA SER A 314 6.46 3.53 -8.78
C SER A 314 5.48 4.01 -9.85
N LEU A 315 5.71 5.21 -10.40
CA LEU A 315 4.83 5.83 -11.40
C LEU A 315 5.12 5.36 -12.83
N ARG A 316 6.39 5.27 -13.24
CA ARG A 316 6.76 5.04 -14.65
C ARG A 316 7.93 4.09 -14.85
N LEU A 317 9.04 4.22 -14.09
CA LEU A 317 10.26 3.48 -14.44
C LEU A 317 10.10 1.96 -14.30
N LYS A 318 9.18 1.49 -13.45
CA LYS A 318 8.85 0.06 -13.34
C LYS A 318 8.27 -0.56 -14.63
N GLN A 319 7.84 0.27 -15.58
CA GLN A 319 7.23 -0.14 -16.86
C GLN A 319 8.26 -0.35 -17.97
N VAL A 320 9.50 0.11 -17.76
CA VAL A 320 10.57 0.05 -18.75
C VAL A 320 11.47 -1.15 -18.44
N VAL A 321 11.58 -2.07 -19.41
CA VAL A 321 12.39 -3.28 -19.34
C VAL A 321 13.84 -2.92 -19.02
N MET A 322 14.49 -3.72 -18.17
CA MET A 322 15.85 -3.54 -17.62
C MET A 322 16.07 -2.30 -16.74
N LEU A 323 15.43 -1.17 -17.04
CA LEU A 323 15.54 0.02 -16.21
C LEU A 323 14.96 -0.23 -14.81
N ASP A 324 13.91 -1.04 -14.69
CA ASP A 324 13.33 -1.37 -13.40
C ASP A 324 14.29 -2.12 -12.46
N VAL A 325 15.09 -3.06 -12.97
CA VAL A 325 16.09 -3.79 -12.17
C VAL A 325 17.32 -2.94 -11.86
N LEU A 326 17.76 -2.09 -12.79
CA LEU A 326 18.88 -1.16 -12.56
C LEU A 326 18.52 -0.15 -11.46
N VAL A 327 17.31 0.41 -11.52
CA VAL A 327 16.81 1.33 -10.50
C VAL A 327 16.64 0.62 -9.15
N LEU A 328 16.11 -0.61 -9.13
CA LEU A 328 16.01 -1.38 -7.88
C LEU A 328 17.37 -1.65 -7.25
N ALA A 329 18.36 -2.07 -8.05
CA ALA A 329 19.73 -2.26 -7.59
C ALA A 329 20.33 -0.98 -7.03
N GLY A 330 20.20 0.13 -7.77
CA GLY A 330 20.62 1.46 -7.34
C GLY A 330 19.97 1.90 -6.03
N LEU A 331 18.66 1.69 -5.87
CA LEU A 331 17.97 2.02 -4.62
C LEU A 331 18.51 1.24 -3.41
N TYR A 332 18.93 -0.01 -3.59
CA TYR A 332 19.59 -0.76 -2.51
C TYR A 332 20.98 -0.22 -2.21
N THR A 333 21.79 0.05 -3.23
CA THR A 333 23.13 0.63 -3.08
C THR A 333 23.10 2.02 -2.42
N VAL A 334 22.11 2.85 -2.77
CA VAL A 334 21.90 4.18 -2.17
C VAL A 334 21.67 4.11 -0.66
N ARG A 335 21.09 3.02 -0.12
CA ARG A 335 20.94 2.86 1.33
C ARG A 335 22.28 2.67 2.04
N ILE A 336 23.17 1.88 1.44
CA ILE A 336 24.53 1.69 1.95
C ILE A 336 25.28 3.02 1.90
N PHE A 337 25.23 3.71 0.76
CA PHE A 337 25.87 5.02 0.63
C PHE A 337 25.25 6.07 1.57
N GLY A 338 23.94 6.03 1.82
CA GLY A 338 23.29 6.87 2.81
C GLY A 338 23.78 6.61 4.23
N GLY A 339 24.03 5.35 4.60
CA GLY A 339 24.67 5.02 5.88
C GLY A 339 26.07 5.63 6.04
N SER A 340 26.85 5.65 4.95
CA SER A 340 28.18 6.28 4.91
C SER A 340 28.09 7.77 5.19
N LEU A 341 27.18 8.47 4.51
CA LEU A 341 26.97 9.91 4.68
C LEU A 341 26.43 10.25 6.07
N ALA A 342 25.52 9.44 6.61
CA ALA A 342 24.94 9.66 7.93
C ALA A 342 25.99 9.60 9.05
N VAL A 343 26.93 8.66 8.92
CA VAL A 343 27.93 8.35 9.95
C VAL A 343 29.24 9.11 9.71
N GLY A 344 29.43 9.69 8.51
CA GLY A 344 30.66 10.39 8.15
C GLY A 344 31.86 9.46 7.93
N VAL A 345 31.61 8.20 7.58
CA VAL A 345 32.65 7.20 7.31
C VAL A 345 32.68 6.93 5.81
N PRO A 346 33.79 7.21 5.10
CA PRO A 346 33.86 6.99 3.66
C PRO A 346 33.70 5.51 3.33
N THR A 347 32.76 5.19 2.43
CA THR A 347 32.64 3.85 1.87
C THR A 347 33.62 3.62 0.74
N SER A 348 34.28 2.46 0.74
CA SER A 348 35.11 2.03 -0.38
C SER A 348 34.28 1.87 -1.66
N SER A 349 34.82 2.32 -2.79
CA SER A 349 34.24 2.13 -4.11
C SER A 349 33.99 0.65 -4.42
N TRP A 350 34.85 -0.24 -3.90
CA TRP A 350 34.70 -1.69 -4.05
C TRP A 350 33.41 -2.21 -3.41
N LEU A 351 33.07 -1.74 -2.20
CA LEU A 351 31.84 -2.13 -1.51
C LEU A 351 30.60 -1.70 -2.30
N LEU A 352 30.63 -0.50 -2.88
CA LEU A 352 29.51 0.01 -3.70
C LEU A 352 29.37 -0.78 -5.02
N MET A 353 30.47 -1.10 -5.69
CA MET A 353 30.46 -1.94 -6.90
C MET A 353 29.96 -3.36 -6.60
N PHE A 354 30.48 -3.99 -5.54
CA PHE A 354 30.03 -5.29 -5.07
C PHE A 354 28.51 -5.29 -4.83
N SER A 355 28.05 -4.31 -4.06
CA SER A 355 26.63 -4.15 -3.71
C SER A 355 25.76 -3.94 -4.94
N MET A 356 26.19 -3.12 -5.89
CA MET A 356 25.44 -2.84 -7.11
C MET A 356 25.21 -4.12 -7.94
N PHE A 357 26.24 -4.92 -8.17
CA PHE A 357 26.13 -6.17 -8.91
C PHE A 357 25.34 -7.24 -8.15
N LEU A 358 25.54 -7.35 -6.84
CA LEU A 358 24.78 -8.27 -5.98
C LEU A 358 23.29 -7.92 -6.01
N PHE A 359 22.93 -6.65 -5.81
CA PHE A 359 21.53 -6.23 -5.81
C PHE A 359 20.90 -6.27 -7.20
N LEU A 360 21.68 -6.09 -8.28
CA LEU A 360 21.21 -6.32 -9.64
C LEU A 360 20.86 -7.80 -9.85
N SER A 361 21.73 -8.71 -9.40
CA SER A 361 21.47 -10.16 -9.41
C SER A 361 20.18 -10.50 -8.66
N LEU A 362 20.00 -10.00 -7.43
CA LEU A 362 18.78 -10.21 -6.64
C LEU A 362 17.53 -9.53 -7.27
N ALA A 363 17.67 -8.35 -7.87
CA ALA A 363 16.57 -7.70 -8.57
C ALA A 363 16.10 -8.54 -9.76
N LEU A 364 17.03 -9.14 -10.51
CA LEU A 364 16.74 -10.04 -11.63
C LEU A 364 16.11 -11.35 -11.17
N VAL A 365 16.52 -11.94 -10.04
CA VAL A 365 15.80 -13.09 -9.43
C VAL A 365 14.33 -12.77 -9.20
N LYS A 366 14.04 -11.57 -8.67
CA LYS A 366 12.66 -11.10 -8.45
C LYS A 366 11.88 -10.89 -9.76
N ARG A 367 12.54 -10.59 -10.87
CA ARG A 367 11.88 -10.49 -12.19
C ARG A 367 11.65 -11.86 -12.78
N LEU A 368 12.66 -12.73 -12.70
CA LEU A 368 12.59 -14.11 -13.18
C LEU A 368 11.41 -14.86 -12.57
N SER A 369 11.16 -14.69 -11.26
CA SER A 369 10.01 -15.33 -10.58
C SER A 369 8.66 -14.81 -11.08
N GLU A 370 8.56 -13.53 -11.45
CA GLU A 370 7.34 -12.98 -12.08
C GLU A 370 7.18 -13.47 -13.52
N VAL A 371 8.24 -13.47 -14.33
CA VAL A 371 8.21 -13.97 -15.73
C VAL A 371 7.88 -15.46 -15.78
N ARG A 372 8.40 -16.24 -14.84
CA ARG A 372 8.03 -17.65 -14.69
C ARG A 372 6.54 -17.83 -14.46
N ARG A 373 5.94 -17.02 -13.58
CA ARG A 373 4.52 -17.12 -13.28
C ARG A 373 3.69 -16.90 -14.55
N LEU A 374 4.10 -15.98 -15.42
CA LEU A 374 3.47 -15.75 -16.72
C LEU A 374 3.59 -16.95 -17.66
N ARG A 375 4.78 -17.56 -17.74
CA ARG A 375 5.00 -18.82 -18.49
C ARG A 375 4.03 -19.92 -18.03
N LEU A 376 3.76 -19.99 -16.72
CA LEU A 376 2.87 -21.01 -16.15
C LEU A 376 1.38 -20.67 -16.27
N SER A 377 1.00 -19.39 -16.36
CA SER A 377 -0.39 -18.94 -16.45
C SER A 377 -0.92 -18.75 -17.88
N ASN A 378 -0.13 -19.08 -18.92
CA ASN A 378 -0.44 -18.79 -20.33
C ASN A 378 -0.76 -17.30 -20.61
N GLU A 379 -0.31 -16.39 -19.74
CA GLU A 379 -0.44 -14.95 -19.94
C GLU A 379 0.70 -14.45 -20.84
N THR A 380 0.38 -13.65 -21.86
CA THR A 380 1.37 -13.21 -22.86
C THR A 380 2.30 -12.10 -22.36
N THR A 381 1.88 -11.29 -21.38
CA THR A 381 2.65 -10.12 -20.93
C THR A 381 2.59 -9.90 -19.42
N ALA A 382 3.69 -9.44 -18.84
CA ALA A 382 3.72 -9.01 -17.44
C ALA A 382 2.90 -7.73 -17.28
N HIS A 383 1.79 -7.78 -16.56
CA HIS A 383 0.91 -6.63 -16.29
C HIS A 383 1.70 -5.35 -15.94
N GLY A 384 1.84 -4.46 -16.93
CA GLY A 384 2.44 -3.13 -16.78
C GLY A 384 3.96 -3.08 -16.57
N ARG A 385 4.74 -4.11 -16.94
CA ARG A 385 6.22 -4.07 -16.83
C ARG A 385 7.00 -4.31 -18.13
N GLY A 386 6.31 -4.67 -19.22
CA GLY A 386 6.92 -4.84 -20.54
C GLY A 386 7.70 -6.14 -20.75
N TYR A 387 7.88 -6.98 -19.73
CA TYR A 387 8.52 -8.29 -19.86
C TYR A 387 7.59 -9.33 -20.50
N LEU A 388 8.18 -10.18 -21.33
CA LEU A 388 7.54 -11.29 -22.02
C LEU A 388 7.98 -12.63 -21.41
N ALA A 389 7.14 -13.65 -21.58
CA ALA A 389 7.46 -15.02 -21.15
C ALA A 389 8.78 -15.52 -21.78
N GLN A 390 9.11 -15.10 -23.00
CA GLN A 390 10.35 -15.49 -23.70
C GLN A 390 11.63 -14.94 -23.05
N ASP A 391 11.56 -13.86 -22.28
CA ASP A 391 12.74 -13.16 -21.73
C ASP A 391 13.42 -13.95 -20.59
N TYR A 392 12.81 -15.02 -20.10
CA TYR A 392 13.25 -15.77 -18.93
C TYR A 392 14.72 -16.23 -19.01
N GLU A 393 15.14 -16.85 -20.11
CA GLU A 393 16.52 -17.39 -20.22
C GLU A 393 17.55 -16.26 -20.23
N GLN A 394 17.23 -15.16 -20.92
CA GLN A 394 18.09 -13.98 -20.97
C GLN A 394 18.22 -13.33 -19.59
N LEU A 395 17.11 -13.20 -18.85
CA LEU A 395 17.12 -12.66 -17.49
C LEU A 395 17.87 -13.57 -16.51
N ALA A 396 17.74 -14.89 -16.67
CA ALA A 396 18.46 -15.86 -15.86
C ALA A 396 19.98 -15.76 -16.09
N SER A 397 20.40 -15.71 -17.35
CA SER A 397 21.81 -15.56 -17.73
C SER A 397 22.40 -14.25 -17.21
N LEU A 398 21.73 -13.11 -17.47
CA LEU A 398 22.19 -11.79 -17.02
C LEU A 398 22.31 -11.71 -15.50
N GLY A 399 21.33 -12.25 -14.78
CA GLY A 399 21.33 -12.16 -13.32
C GLY A 399 22.33 -13.09 -12.65
N ALA A 400 22.52 -14.30 -13.18
CA ALA A 400 23.59 -15.18 -12.74
C ALA A 400 24.96 -14.53 -12.99
N ALA A 401 25.19 -13.96 -14.17
CA ALA A 401 26.41 -13.23 -14.50
C ALA A 401 26.65 -12.04 -13.56
N ALA A 402 25.65 -11.22 -13.29
CA ALA A 402 25.76 -10.13 -12.31
C ALA A 402 26.15 -10.65 -10.91
N GLY A 403 25.63 -11.81 -10.51
CA GLY A 403 25.99 -12.47 -9.27
C GLY A 403 27.46 -12.89 -9.25
N GLN A 404 27.96 -13.51 -10.32
CA GLN A 404 29.38 -13.89 -10.46
C GLN A 404 30.30 -12.67 -10.47
N VAL A 405 29.92 -11.58 -11.17
CA VAL A 405 30.68 -10.32 -11.17
C VAL A 405 30.75 -9.73 -9.77
N SER A 406 29.71 -9.83 -8.95
CA SER A 406 29.80 -9.39 -7.54
C SER A 406 30.88 -10.15 -6.77
N VAL A 407 30.98 -11.47 -6.94
CA VAL A 407 32.05 -12.27 -6.33
C VAL A 407 33.42 -11.89 -6.88
N LEU A 408 33.54 -11.66 -8.19
CA LEU A 408 34.79 -11.20 -8.79
C LEU A 408 35.22 -9.85 -8.19
N VAL A 409 34.30 -8.91 -8.00
CA VAL A 409 34.60 -7.62 -7.36
C VAL A 409 35.06 -7.82 -5.91
N LEU A 410 34.47 -8.78 -5.17
CA LEU A 410 34.93 -9.15 -3.83
C LEU A 410 36.36 -9.72 -3.85
N ALA A 411 36.69 -10.58 -4.82
CA ALA A 411 38.05 -11.10 -4.97
C ALA A 411 39.07 -9.98 -5.26
N LEU A 412 38.71 -9.04 -6.15
CA LEU A 412 39.55 -7.87 -6.44
C LEU A 412 39.72 -6.97 -5.21
N TYR A 413 38.66 -6.76 -4.43
CA TYR A 413 38.73 -6.02 -3.17
C TYR A 413 39.72 -6.65 -2.19
N ILE A 414 39.69 -7.97 -1.99
CA ILE A 414 40.60 -8.69 -1.08
C ILE A 414 42.07 -8.48 -1.46
N THR A 415 42.38 -8.36 -2.76
CA THR A 415 43.74 -8.09 -3.24
C THR A 415 44.19 -6.62 -3.17
N SER A 416 43.29 -5.71 -2.77
CA SER A 416 43.59 -4.28 -2.74
C SER A 416 44.37 -3.87 -1.49
N LYS A 417 45.17 -2.80 -1.61
CA LYS A 417 45.92 -2.21 -0.49
C LYS A 417 45.02 -1.62 0.61
N GLU A 418 43.73 -1.42 0.34
CA GLU A 418 42.76 -0.94 1.31
C GLU A 418 42.48 -1.99 2.39
N VAL A 419 42.53 -3.28 2.04
CA VAL A 419 42.19 -4.40 2.95
C VAL A 419 43.27 -4.64 3.98
N THR A 420 44.54 -4.51 3.59
CA THR A 420 45.70 -4.70 4.49
C THR A 420 45.77 -3.66 5.62
N VAL A 421 44.97 -2.60 5.56
CA VAL A 421 44.89 -1.57 6.62
C VAL A 421 43.90 -1.96 7.72
N TYR A 422 42.90 -2.80 7.41
CA TYR A 422 41.79 -3.11 8.33
C TYR A 422 41.81 -4.54 8.87
N TYR A 423 42.61 -5.43 8.29
CA TYR A 423 42.64 -6.85 8.63
C TYR A 423 44.09 -7.33 8.79
N ASP A 424 44.39 -7.98 9.91
CA ASP A 424 45.72 -8.53 10.23
C ASP A 424 46.04 -9.77 9.38
N HIS A 425 45.00 -10.53 8.99
CA HIS A 425 45.08 -11.77 8.23
C HIS A 425 44.21 -11.73 6.95
N PRO A 426 44.52 -10.86 5.97
CA PRO A 426 43.71 -10.65 4.78
C PRO A 426 43.56 -11.90 3.90
N GLU A 427 44.51 -12.85 3.96
CA GLU A 427 44.46 -14.11 3.24
C GLU A 427 43.24 -14.96 3.60
N ARG A 428 42.73 -14.84 4.84
CA ARG A 428 41.54 -15.58 5.30
C ARG A 428 40.28 -15.11 4.61
N LEU A 429 40.22 -13.85 4.16
CA LEU A 429 39.08 -13.29 3.45
C LEU A 429 38.79 -13.99 2.11
N TRP A 430 39.76 -14.68 1.53
CA TRP A 430 39.55 -15.50 0.32
C TRP A 430 38.46 -16.56 0.51
N LEU A 431 38.23 -17.03 1.74
CA LEU A 431 37.14 -17.95 2.07
C LEU A 431 35.75 -17.34 1.85
N LEU A 432 35.61 -16.01 1.79
CA LEU A 432 34.34 -15.36 1.43
C LEU A 432 33.94 -15.61 -0.02
N CYS A 433 34.90 -15.80 -0.93
CA CYS A 433 34.63 -16.05 -2.34
C CYS A 433 33.82 -17.35 -2.57
N PRO A 434 34.27 -18.55 -2.14
CA PRO A 434 33.49 -19.78 -2.31
C PRO A 434 32.17 -19.75 -1.54
N VAL A 435 32.12 -19.08 -0.38
CA VAL A 435 30.88 -18.91 0.40
C VAL A 435 29.85 -18.09 -0.40
N MET A 436 30.27 -16.97 -0.99
CA MET A 436 29.40 -16.13 -1.82
C MET A 436 29.02 -16.80 -3.15
N LEU A 437 29.94 -17.54 -3.80
CA LEU A 437 29.64 -18.34 -4.99
C LEU A 437 28.53 -19.36 -4.71
N TYR A 438 28.66 -20.08 -3.59
CA TYR A 438 27.65 -21.04 -3.16
C TYR A 438 26.30 -20.36 -2.92
N TRP A 439 26.26 -19.24 -2.19
CA TRP A 439 25.02 -18.55 -1.88
C TRP A 439 24.32 -17.99 -3.11
N VAL A 440 25.06 -17.29 -3.98
CA VAL A 440 24.55 -16.74 -5.24
C VAL A 440 24.05 -17.88 -6.14
N GLY A 441 24.86 -18.92 -6.34
CA GLY A 441 24.49 -20.09 -7.15
C GLY A 441 23.24 -20.77 -6.62
N ARG A 442 23.16 -21.00 -5.30
CA ARG A 442 21.98 -21.60 -4.66
C ARG A 442 20.73 -20.77 -4.88
N ILE A 443 20.78 -19.45 -4.69
CA ILE A 443 19.61 -18.58 -4.90
C ILE A 443 19.10 -18.71 -6.34
N TRP A 444 20.01 -18.73 -7.33
CA TRP A 444 19.61 -18.89 -8.73
C TRP A 444 19.02 -20.26 -9.03
N VAL A 445 19.56 -21.34 -8.45
CA VAL A 445 18.96 -22.68 -8.54
C VAL A 445 17.56 -22.70 -7.93
N LEU A 446 17.36 -22.09 -6.76
CA LEU A 446 16.05 -22.04 -6.09
C LEU A 446 15.04 -21.16 -6.84
N ALA A 447 15.50 -20.04 -7.42
CA ALA A 447 14.68 -19.18 -8.27
C ALA A 447 14.22 -19.92 -9.53
N HIS A 448 15.14 -20.65 -10.17
CA HIS A 448 14.84 -21.50 -11.32
C HIS A 448 13.91 -22.67 -10.96
N ARG A 449 13.91 -23.14 -9.71
CA ARG A 449 12.95 -24.14 -9.18
C ARG A 449 11.62 -23.54 -8.71
N GLY A 450 11.53 -22.22 -8.55
CA GLY A 450 10.27 -21.52 -8.23
C GLY A 450 10.00 -21.49 -6.74
N GLN A 451 11.06 -21.65 -5.95
CA GLN A 451 11.01 -21.66 -4.50
C GLN A 451 11.22 -20.25 -3.91
N VAL A 452 11.68 -19.30 -4.74
CA VAL A 452 11.85 -17.88 -4.38
C VAL A 452 10.65 -17.08 -4.90
N ASN A 453 9.58 -17.03 -4.10
CA ASN A 453 8.32 -16.35 -4.46
C ASN A 453 8.20 -14.94 -3.88
N GLU A 454 9.09 -14.56 -2.98
CA GLU A 454 9.13 -13.26 -2.33
C GLU A 454 10.35 -12.44 -2.78
N ASP A 455 10.47 -11.21 -2.26
CA ASP A 455 11.66 -10.39 -2.46
C ASP A 455 12.90 -11.14 -1.94
N PRO A 456 13.99 -11.29 -2.73
CA PRO A 456 15.12 -12.14 -2.35
C PRO A 456 15.81 -11.76 -1.04
N LEU A 457 15.80 -10.47 -0.67
CA LEU A 457 16.29 -10.03 0.64
C LEU A 457 15.42 -10.55 1.79
N VAL A 458 14.10 -10.56 1.60
CA VAL A 458 13.16 -11.10 2.60
C VAL A 458 13.27 -12.62 2.66
N PHE A 459 13.49 -13.27 1.52
CA PHE A 459 13.79 -14.70 1.45
C PHE A 459 15.05 -15.04 2.27
N ALA A 460 16.14 -14.29 2.09
CA ALA A 460 17.38 -14.49 2.84
C ALA A 460 17.19 -14.36 4.37
N LEU A 461 16.28 -13.51 4.82
CA LEU A 461 15.92 -13.34 6.24
C LEU A 461 15.01 -14.47 6.80
N LYS A 462 14.51 -15.37 5.97
CA LYS A 462 13.69 -16.52 6.41
C LYS A 462 14.41 -17.86 6.20
N ASP A 463 15.40 -17.88 5.31
CA ASP A 463 16.08 -19.09 4.87
C ASP A 463 17.24 -19.47 5.82
N LYS A 464 17.15 -20.67 6.40
CA LYS A 464 18.14 -21.20 7.35
C LYS A 464 19.55 -21.29 6.75
N VAL A 465 19.65 -21.63 5.46
CA VAL A 465 20.96 -21.75 4.78
C VAL A 465 21.58 -20.36 4.58
N SER A 466 20.79 -19.33 4.29
CA SER A 466 21.26 -17.95 4.22
C SER A 466 21.81 -17.47 5.56
N TYR A 467 21.21 -17.88 6.69
CA TYR A 467 21.79 -17.63 8.02
C TYR A 467 23.10 -18.37 8.24
N ALA A 468 23.21 -19.65 7.84
CA ALA A 468 24.44 -20.40 7.94
C ALA A 468 25.57 -19.77 7.10
N VAL A 469 25.27 -19.37 5.86
CA VAL A 469 26.20 -18.61 5.00
C VAL A 469 26.62 -17.30 5.68
N GLY A 470 25.67 -16.53 6.21
CA GLY A 470 25.96 -15.28 6.92
C GLY A 470 26.86 -15.48 8.14
N LEU A 471 26.61 -16.55 8.93
CA LEU A 471 27.45 -16.91 10.07
C LEU A 471 28.86 -17.28 9.63
N VAL A 472 29.00 -18.11 8.59
CA VAL A 472 30.32 -18.48 8.04
C VAL A 472 31.05 -17.23 7.55
N SER A 473 30.39 -16.34 6.81
CA SER A 473 30.99 -15.07 6.39
C SER A 473 31.43 -14.21 7.58
N ALA A 474 30.63 -14.13 8.64
CA ALA A 474 30.99 -13.40 9.85
C ALA A 474 32.19 -14.01 10.58
N LEU A 475 32.26 -15.35 10.66
CA LEU A 475 33.41 -16.06 11.25
C LEU A 475 34.68 -15.85 10.42
N VAL A 476 34.59 -15.83 9.09
CA VAL A 476 35.72 -15.53 8.22
C VAL A 476 36.21 -14.09 8.41
N LEU A 477 35.29 -13.12 8.49
CA LEU A 477 35.64 -11.72 8.77
C LEU A 477 36.30 -11.57 10.15
N TRP A 478 35.73 -12.21 11.18
CA TRP A 478 36.29 -12.20 12.53
C TRP A 478 37.65 -12.90 12.63
N ALA A 479 37.86 -13.97 11.86
CA ALA A 479 39.16 -14.61 11.79
C ALA A 479 40.18 -13.78 11.00
N ALA A 480 39.75 -12.86 10.13
CA ALA A 480 40.65 -12.01 9.34
C ALA A 480 41.07 -10.74 10.09
N THR A 481 40.24 -10.24 11.01
CA THR A 481 40.64 -9.22 12.01
C THR A 481 41.58 -9.84 13.01
#